data_AF-A0A7K0CHJ3-F1
#
_entry.id   AF-A0A7K0CHJ3-F1
#
_cell.length_a   1.000
_cell.length_b   1.000
_cell.length_c   1.000
_cell.angle_alpha   90.00
_cell.angle_beta   90.00
_cell.angle_gamma   90.00
#
_symmetry.space_group_name_H-M   'P 1'
#
loop_
_entity.id
_entity.type
_entity.pdbx_description
1 polymer ?
#
loop_
_entity_poly.entity_id
_entity_poly.type
_entity_poly.pdbx_seq_one_letter_code
_entity_poly.pdbx_strand_id
1 'polypeptide(L)'
;MYRVKTIVATVAALAATATVPAHSDSHEYHPRAAATGQYKILGSLTYSGPGNMPLRLGYYRSGKGFGWTKIKKKHALTRYTAIEYVTRGPNRRSQGGTSYKMWAYAGKYNCRNGSCRLTKQYKVIVSVQESIRHSGRDHKPKGVITAYCEGVVRCPAWVSTTLSKLNQGQAVADSSDTEPTRASYEPLP
;
A
#
# COMPACT_ATOMS: atom_id res chain seq x y z
N MET A 1 -27.41 -39.98 63.95
CA MET A 1 -26.16 -40.50 64.53
C MET A 1 -25.86 -41.86 63.92
N TYR A 2 -24.88 -42.00 63.03
CA TYR A 2 -24.07 -43.21 62.80
C TYR A 2 -22.87 -42.82 61.93
N ARG A 3 -21.68 -43.24 62.36
CA ARG A 3 -20.36 -42.92 61.81
C ARG A 3 -20.05 -43.79 60.59
N VAL A 4 -19.33 -43.25 59.60
CA VAL A 4 -18.45 -44.05 58.72
C VAL A 4 -17.12 -43.31 58.51
N LYS A 5 -16.04 -44.08 58.62
CA LYS A 5 -14.61 -43.71 58.61
C LYS A 5 -14.04 -43.64 57.17
N THR A 6 -12.79 -43.18 57.11
CA THR A 6 -11.70 -43.58 56.17
C THR A 6 -11.68 -42.83 54.82
N ILE A 7 -10.58 -42.49 54.13
CA ILE A 7 -9.17 -42.96 54.05
C ILE A 7 -8.26 -41.77 53.60
N VAL A 8 -7.03 -41.70 54.10
CA VAL A 8 -5.93 -40.88 53.55
C VAL A 8 -5.28 -41.65 52.39
N ALA A 9 -5.19 -41.03 51.20
CA ALA A 9 -4.41 -41.57 50.08
C ALA A 9 -3.51 -40.47 49.49
N THR A 10 -2.25 -40.49 49.89
CA THR A 10 -1.13 -39.78 49.24
C THR A 10 -0.82 -40.45 47.91
N VAL A 11 -1.00 -39.72 46.81
CA VAL A 11 -0.53 -40.14 45.47
C VAL A 11 0.79 -39.41 45.20
N ALA A 12 1.89 -40.15 45.20
CA ALA A 12 3.16 -39.71 44.64
C ALA A 12 3.16 -40.07 43.14
N ALA A 13 3.26 -39.06 42.27
CA ALA A 13 3.47 -39.25 40.85
C ALA A 13 4.93 -38.89 40.50
N LEU A 14 5.68 -39.89 40.03
CA LEU A 14 7.02 -39.71 39.45
C LEU A 14 6.92 -38.87 38.17
N ALA A 15 7.66 -37.75 38.12
CA ALA A 15 7.88 -37.00 36.90
C ALA A 15 9.03 -37.65 36.10
N ALA A 16 8.71 -38.32 35.00
CA ALA A 16 9.68 -38.75 34.01
C ALA A 16 10.04 -37.56 33.10
N THR A 17 11.23 -37.00 33.26
CA THR A 17 11.76 -35.97 32.36
C THR A 17 12.30 -36.61 31.08
N ALA A 18 11.55 -36.52 29.99
CA ALA A 18 12.06 -36.81 28.65
C ALA A 18 12.92 -35.63 28.17
N THR A 19 14.23 -35.81 28.10
CA THR A 19 15.15 -34.87 27.45
C THR A 19 15.05 -35.03 25.94
N VAL A 20 14.40 -34.08 25.26
CA VAL A 20 14.45 -33.94 23.81
C VAL A 20 15.70 -33.13 23.44
N PRO A 21 16.54 -33.57 22.51
CA PRO A 21 17.67 -32.76 22.05
C PRO A 21 17.16 -31.59 21.21
N ALA A 22 17.26 -30.38 21.74
CA ALA A 22 17.02 -29.16 20.98
C ALA A 22 18.11 -29.03 19.89
N HIS A 23 17.75 -29.35 18.65
CA HIS A 23 18.52 -28.94 17.48
C HIS A 23 18.36 -27.42 17.34
N SER A 24 19.36 -26.68 17.80
CA SER A 24 19.46 -25.25 17.55
C SER A 24 20.00 -25.03 16.13
N ASP A 25 19.12 -24.98 15.15
CA ASP A 25 19.42 -24.35 13.86
C ASP A 25 19.61 -22.85 14.11
N SER A 26 20.86 -22.46 14.33
CA SER A 26 21.27 -21.06 14.34
C SER A 26 21.37 -20.58 12.89
N HIS A 27 20.21 -20.31 12.28
CA HIS A 27 20.17 -19.48 11.08
C HIS A 27 20.62 -18.07 11.48
N GLU A 28 21.89 -17.77 11.17
CA GLU A 28 22.52 -16.48 11.32
C GLU A 28 21.66 -15.39 10.63
N TYR A 29 20.88 -14.65 11.43
CA TYR A 29 20.14 -13.49 10.96
C TYR A 29 21.14 -12.35 10.77
N HIS A 30 21.74 -12.26 9.59
CA HIS A 30 22.43 -11.03 9.20
C HIS A 30 21.39 -9.91 9.05
N PRO A 31 21.45 -8.82 9.85
CA PRO A 31 20.55 -7.70 9.70
C PRO A 31 20.76 -7.09 8.31
N ARG A 32 19.74 -7.20 7.45
CA ARG A 32 19.79 -6.68 6.08
C ARG A 32 20.03 -5.18 6.11
N ALA A 33 21.04 -4.72 5.38
CA ALA A 33 21.33 -3.30 5.26
C ALA A 33 20.12 -2.52 4.71
N ALA A 34 19.75 -1.43 5.38
CA ALA A 34 18.68 -0.55 4.93
C ALA A 34 19.06 0.13 3.60
N ALA A 35 18.10 0.25 2.68
CA ALA A 35 18.32 1.00 1.45
C ALA A 35 18.55 2.50 1.73
N THR A 36 19.57 3.08 1.10
CA THR A 36 19.95 4.49 1.25
C THR A 36 19.75 5.29 -0.04
N GLY A 37 19.88 6.63 0.05
CA GLY A 37 19.79 7.53 -1.11
C GLY A 37 18.49 7.37 -1.91
N GLN A 38 18.60 7.30 -3.24
CA GLN A 38 17.46 7.15 -4.15
C GLN A 38 16.64 5.86 -3.92
N TYR A 39 17.21 4.84 -3.27
CA TYR A 39 16.50 3.60 -2.98
C TYR A 39 15.86 3.57 -1.59
N LYS A 40 16.06 4.61 -0.75
CA LYS A 40 15.42 4.73 0.56
C LYS A 40 13.92 4.48 0.45
N ILE A 41 13.42 3.51 1.22
CA ILE A 41 11.99 3.23 1.33
C ILE A 41 11.35 4.32 2.19
N LEU A 42 10.32 4.97 1.65
CA LEU A 42 9.52 5.99 2.33
C LEU A 42 8.23 5.40 2.90
N GLY A 43 7.76 4.30 2.33
CA GLY A 43 6.58 3.59 2.79
C GLY A 43 6.50 2.18 2.21
N SER A 44 5.74 1.33 2.89
CA SER A 44 5.43 -0.04 2.46
C SER A 44 3.92 -0.07 2.20
N LEU A 45 3.51 0.04 0.93
CA LEU A 45 2.11 0.22 0.55
C LEU A 45 1.37 -1.12 0.55
N THR A 46 0.13 -1.10 0.98
CA THR A 46 -0.82 -2.17 0.69
C THR A 46 -0.95 -2.32 -0.83
N TYR A 47 -0.89 -3.56 -1.29
CA TYR A 47 -0.77 -3.88 -2.71
C TYR A 47 -1.59 -5.12 -3.05
N SER A 48 -2.21 -5.14 -4.24
CA SER A 48 -3.04 -6.26 -4.71
C SER A 48 -2.25 -7.44 -5.29
N GLY A 49 -0.93 -7.30 -5.43
CA GLY A 49 -0.04 -8.42 -5.76
C GLY A 49 0.59 -9.06 -4.51
N PRO A 50 1.64 -9.88 -4.68
CA PRO A 50 2.29 -10.57 -3.57
C PRO A 50 2.96 -9.59 -2.59
N GLY A 51 2.58 -9.69 -1.32
CA GLY A 51 3.16 -8.89 -0.23
C GLY A 51 2.91 -7.39 -0.39
N ASN A 52 3.72 -6.59 0.32
CA ASN A 52 3.62 -5.13 0.27
C ASN A 52 4.55 -4.53 -0.80
N MET A 53 4.12 -3.41 -1.38
CA MET A 53 4.88 -2.70 -2.41
C MET A 53 5.69 -1.54 -1.83
N PRO A 54 7.03 -1.53 -1.94
CA PRO A 54 7.83 -0.40 -1.48
C PRO A 54 7.56 0.86 -2.31
N LEU A 55 7.33 1.98 -1.64
CA LEU A 55 7.44 3.31 -2.22
C LEU A 55 8.81 3.89 -1.86
N ARG A 56 9.68 4.02 -2.85
CA ARG A 56 11.05 4.54 -2.67
C ARG A 56 11.12 6.03 -2.98
N LEU A 57 12.08 6.73 -2.38
CA LEU A 57 12.35 8.14 -2.64
C LEU A 57 12.58 8.42 -4.14
N GLY A 58 13.40 7.59 -4.77
CA GLY A 58 13.74 7.69 -6.19
C GLY A 58 14.41 9.01 -6.54
N TYR A 59 14.37 9.36 -7.83
CA TYR A 59 14.93 10.61 -8.36
C TYR A 59 14.14 11.04 -9.60
N TYR A 60 14.35 12.29 -10.02
CA TYR A 60 13.84 12.78 -11.28
C TYR A 60 14.74 13.89 -11.85
N ARG A 61 15.28 13.66 -13.05
CA ARG A 61 16.16 14.58 -13.77
C ARG A 61 15.98 14.40 -15.28
N SER A 62 15.83 15.49 -16.02
CA SER A 62 15.77 15.50 -17.49
C SER A 62 14.81 14.46 -18.09
N GLY A 63 13.57 14.39 -17.57
CA GLY A 63 12.55 13.46 -18.07
C GLY A 63 12.68 12.01 -17.56
N LYS A 64 13.81 11.63 -16.97
CA LYS A 64 14.12 10.28 -16.47
C LYS A 64 14.04 10.22 -14.95
N GLY A 65 13.74 9.03 -14.42
CA GLY A 65 13.63 8.80 -12.98
C GLY A 65 12.55 7.81 -12.58
N PHE A 66 12.44 7.57 -11.27
CA PHE A 66 11.45 6.69 -10.65
C PHE A 66 11.06 7.16 -9.25
N GLY A 67 10.07 6.49 -8.66
CA GLY A 67 9.71 6.64 -7.26
C GLY A 67 9.06 7.98 -6.93
N TRP A 68 9.03 8.29 -5.64
CA TRP A 68 8.29 9.42 -5.10
C TRP A 68 8.70 10.78 -5.69
N THR A 69 10.00 10.99 -5.86
CA THR A 69 10.52 12.25 -6.40
C THR A 69 9.96 12.53 -7.80
N LYS A 70 9.86 11.51 -8.66
CA LYS A 70 9.24 11.64 -9.98
C LYS A 70 7.74 11.90 -9.88
N ILE A 71 7.04 11.13 -9.04
CA ILE A 71 5.60 11.28 -8.82
C ILE A 71 5.24 12.71 -8.42
N LYS A 72 5.94 13.25 -7.41
CA LYS A 72 5.72 14.61 -6.90
C LYS A 72 6.15 15.67 -7.92
N LYS A 73 7.38 15.60 -8.45
CA LYS A 73 7.94 16.66 -9.30
C LYS A 73 7.33 16.68 -10.70
N LYS A 74 7.14 15.52 -11.34
CA LYS A 74 6.60 15.43 -12.71
C LYS A 74 5.08 15.45 -12.72
N HIS A 75 4.45 14.64 -11.85
CA HIS A 75 3.03 14.32 -11.96
C HIS A 75 2.12 15.02 -10.95
N ALA A 76 2.68 15.78 -10.00
CA ALA A 76 1.92 16.56 -9.01
C ALA A 76 0.97 15.72 -8.11
N LEU A 77 1.22 14.42 -7.97
CA LEU A 77 0.60 13.60 -6.94
C LEU A 77 1.45 13.73 -5.67
N THR A 78 0.83 14.18 -4.57
CA THR A 78 1.56 14.70 -3.40
C THR A 78 1.26 13.96 -2.10
N ARG A 79 0.36 12.98 -2.11
CA ARG A 79 0.01 12.14 -0.96
C ARG A 79 0.38 10.67 -1.19
N TYR A 80 1.07 10.03 -0.24
CA TYR A 80 1.43 8.60 -0.32
C TYR A 80 0.19 7.69 -0.33
N THR A 81 -0.76 8.01 0.53
CA THR A 81 -2.06 7.33 0.67
C THR A 81 -2.89 7.35 -0.62
N ALA A 82 -2.70 8.35 -1.48
CA ALA A 82 -3.32 8.35 -2.80
C ALA A 82 -2.72 7.27 -3.72
N ILE A 83 -1.42 7.03 -3.61
CA ILE A 83 -0.74 5.95 -4.35
C ILE A 83 -1.19 4.61 -3.80
N GLU A 84 -1.26 4.49 -2.48
CA GLU A 84 -1.74 3.27 -1.81
C GLU A 84 -3.18 2.91 -2.19
N TYR A 85 -4.08 3.89 -2.28
CA TYR A 85 -5.45 3.66 -2.76
C TYR A 85 -5.46 2.95 -4.11
N VAL A 86 -4.64 3.43 -5.06
CA VAL A 86 -4.57 2.82 -6.39
C VAL A 86 -3.89 1.45 -6.33
N THR A 87 -2.84 1.28 -5.54
CA THR A 87 -2.09 0.01 -5.49
C THR A 87 -2.81 -1.12 -4.75
N ARG A 88 -3.66 -0.80 -3.77
CA ARG A 88 -4.49 -1.79 -3.07
C ARG A 88 -5.72 -2.23 -3.86
N GLY A 89 -6.06 -1.50 -4.93
CA GLY A 89 -7.24 -1.75 -5.75
C GLY A 89 -7.16 -3.06 -6.55
N PRO A 90 -8.32 -3.57 -7.00
CA PRO A 90 -8.42 -4.82 -7.76
C PRO A 90 -7.87 -4.71 -9.19
N ASN A 91 -7.79 -3.49 -9.72
CA ASN A 91 -7.31 -3.24 -11.07
C ASN A 91 -5.80 -3.49 -11.16
N ARG A 92 -5.40 -4.61 -11.76
CA ARG A 92 -4.00 -4.96 -11.98
C ARG A 92 -3.83 -5.60 -13.36
N ARG A 93 -2.88 -5.07 -14.13
CA ARG A 93 -2.55 -5.60 -15.47
C ARG A 93 -1.04 -5.74 -15.63
N SER A 94 -0.60 -6.91 -16.10
CA SER A 94 0.80 -7.14 -16.46
C SER A 94 1.22 -6.25 -17.64
N GLN A 95 2.42 -5.71 -17.56
CA GLN A 95 3.09 -5.00 -18.66
C GLN A 95 4.25 -5.83 -19.25
N GLY A 96 4.38 -7.09 -18.85
CA GLY A 96 5.51 -7.95 -19.20
C GLY A 96 6.53 -8.09 -18.07
N GLY A 97 7.08 -9.30 -17.94
CA GLY A 97 7.95 -9.67 -16.83
C GLY A 97 7.30 -9.43 -15.47
N THR A 98 8.03 -8.75 -14.58
CA THR A 98 7.59 -8.38 -13.22
C THR A 98 7.05 -6.94 -13.13
N SER A 99 6.55 -6.40 -14.24
CA SER A 99 6.03 -5.03 -14.34
C SER A 99 4.51 -5.04 -14.36
N TYR A 100 3.87 -4.22 -13.53
CA TYR A 100 2.40 -4.14 -13.46
C TYR A 100 1.92 -2.69 -13.47
N LYS A 101 0.71 -2.50 -14.02
CA LYS A 101 -0.09 -1.28 -13.92
C LYS A 101 -1.31 -1.54 -13.07
N MET A 102 -1.61 -0.58 -12.21
CA MET A 102 -2.85 -0.49 -11.46
C MET A 102 -3.50 0.84 -11.74
N TRP A 103 -4.81 0.93 -11.61
CA TRP A 103 -5.52 2.19 -11.84
C TRP A 103 -6.76 2.36 -10.97
N ALA A 104 -7.12 3.61 -10.76
CA ALA A 104 -8.39 4.03 -10.20
C ALA A 104 -8.83 5.34 -10.87
N TYR A 105 -10.04 5.78 -10.60
CA TYR A 105 -10.61 7.00 -11.12
C TYR A 105 -10.85 7.98 -9.98
N ALA A 106 -10.50 9.25 -10.20
CA ALA A 106 -10.89 10.35 -9.32
C ALA A 106 -11.79 11.30 -10.11
N GLY A 107 -12.97 11.57 -9.59
CA GLY A 107 -13.98 12.43 -10.18
C GLY A 107 -14.27 13.65 -9.33
N LYS A 108 -14.63 14.72 -10.02
CA LYS A 108 -15.13 15.98 -9.47
C LYS A 108 -16.56 16.17 -9.94
N TYR A 109 -17.44 16.54 -9.02
CA TYR A 109 -18.86 16.69 -9.23
C TYR A 109 -19.28 18.14 -9.00
N ASN A 110 -20.30 18.56 -9.72
CA ASN A 110 -21.03 19.79 -9.45
C ASN A 110 -22.45 19.40 -9.03
N CYS A 111 -22.80 19.74 -7.80
CA CYS A 111 -24.11 19.42 -7.23
C CYS A 111 -24.97 20.68 -7.18
N ARG A 112 -26.15 20.62 -7.79
CA ARG A 112 -27.16 21.69 -7.74
C ARG A 112 -28.52 21.08 -7.48
N ASN A 113 -29.26 21.65 -6.52
CA ASN A 113 -30.62 21.22 -6.16
C ASN A 113 -30.72 19.70 -5.93
N GLY A 114 -29.78 19.11 -5.18
CA GLY A 114 -29.75 17.67 -4.90
C GLY A 114 -29.30 16.77 -6.06
N SER A 115 -29.06 17.32 -7.26
CA SER A 115 -28.54 16.58 -8.42
C SER A 115 -27.04 16.83 -8.58
N CYS A 116 -26.24 15.77 -8.56
CA CYS A 116 -24.80 15.82 -8.78
C CYS A 116 -24.45 15.33 -10.18
N ARG A 117 -23.69 16.14 -10.92
CA ARG A 117 -23.18 15.77 -12.25
C ARG A 117 -21.66 15.70 -12.23
N LEU A 118 -21.10 14.65 -12.80
CA LEU A 118 -19.66 14.52 -13.01
C LEU A 118 -19.18 15.63 -13.96
N THR A 119 -18.28 16.49 -13.50
CA THR A 119 -17.72 17.59 -14.32
C THR A 119 -16.36 17.25 -14.87
N LYS A 120 -15.54 16.53 -14.10
CA LYS A 120 -14.19 16.10 -14.51
C LYS A 120 -13.85 14.75 -13.91
N GLN A 121 -13.12 13.94 -14.65
CA GLN A 121 -12.57 12.68 -14.17
C GLN A 121 -11.14 12.50 -14.67
N TYR A 122 -10.29 11.90 -13.83
CA TYR A 122 -8.97 11.42 -14.22
C TYR A 122 -8.79 9.95 -13.83
N LYS A 123 -8.34 9.15 -14.79
CA LYS A 123 -7.79 7.82 -14.52
C LYS A 123 -6.37 7.98 -14.00
N VAL A 124 -6.12 7.58 -12.76
CA VAL A 124 -4.80 7.59 -12.14
C VAL A 124 -4.19 6.22 -12.28
N ILE A 125 -3.02 6.15 -12.91
CA ILE A 125 -2.28 4.91 -13.18
C ILE A 125 -1.04 4.89 -12.30
N VAL A 126 -0.82 3.78 -11.60
CA VAL A 126 0.42 3.48 -10.88
C VAL A 126 1.12 2.33 -11.58
N SER A 127 2.41 2.52 -11.90
CA SER A 127 3.26 1.46 -12.44
C SER A 127 4.23 0.99 -11.37
N VAL A 128 4.33 -0.32 -11.18
CA VAL A 128 5.19 -0.97 -10.19
C VAL A 128 6.14 -1.99 -10.83
N GLN A 129 7.16 -2.34 -10.08
CA GLN A 129 8.15 -3.35 -10.45
C GLN A 129 8.41 -4.30 -9.29
N GLU A 130 7.98 -5.54 -9.47
CA GLU A 130 8.06 -6.60 -8.45
C GLU A 130 9.45 -7.25 -8.37
N SER A 131 10.32 -7.03 -9.36
CA SER A 131 11.67 -7.60 -9.35
C SER A 131 12.52 -7.06 -8.19
N ILE A 132 13.16 -7.98 -7.48
CA ILE A 132 14.20 -7.69 -6.46
C ILE A 132 15.57 -7.39 -7.07
N ARG A 133 15.78 -7.64 -8.38
CA ARG A 133 17.08 -7.44 -9.06
C ARG A 133 17.56 -5.98 -9.00
N HIS A 134 16.66 -5.05 -8.70
CA HIS A 134 16.91 -3.62 -8.61
C HIS A 134 16.57 -3.05 -7.22
N SER A 135 16.71 -3.86 -6.18
CA SER A 135 16.28 -3.60 -4.79
C SER A 135 17.12 -2.56 -4.03
N GLY A 136 18.25 -2.09 -4.58
CA GLY A 136 19.11 -1.16 -3.83
C GLY A 136 19.69 -1.77 -2.54
N ARG A 137 19.91 -3.09 -2.54
CA ARG A 137 20.52 -3.94 -1.49
C ARG A 137 19.60 -4.42 -0.36
N ASP A 138 18.34 -3.97 -0.31
CA ASP A 138 17.40 -4.40 0.74
C ASP A 138 16.61 -5.69 0.42
N HIS A 139 16.87 -6.30 -0.75
CA HIS A 139 16.19 -7.51 -1.24
C HIS A 139 14.65 -7.39 -1.33
N LYS A 140 14.11 -6.17 -1.36
CA LYS A 140 12.69 -5.90 -1.60
C LYS A 140 12.46 -5.54 -3.07
N PRO A 141 11.23 -5.64 -3.59
CA PRO A 141 10.92 -5.17 -4.93
C PRO A 141 11.45 -3.76 -5.22
N LYS A 142 11.77 -3.48 -6.49
CA LYS A 142 12.12 -2.11 -6.90
C LYS A 142 11.01 -1.12 -6.52
N GLY A 143 9.76 -1.56 -6.51
CA GLY A 143 8.68 -0.80 -5.91
C GLY A 143 7.87 0.00 -6.94
N VAL A 144 7.24 1.06 -6.46
CA VAL A 144 6.53 2.02 -7.31
C VAL A 144 7.54 2.75 -8.22
N ILE A 145 7.32 2.62 -9.53
CA ILE A 145 8.13 3.28 -10.56
C ILE A 145 7.62 4.68 -10.83
N THR A 146 6.31 4.84 -11.01
CA THR A 146 5.67 6.13 -11.26
C THR A 146 4.17 6.04 -11.00
N ALA A 147 3.55 7.19 -10.84
CA ALA A 147 2.10 7.37 -10.76
C ALA A 147 1.74 8.66 -11.51
N TYR A 148 0.67 8.65 -12.28
CA TYR A 148 0.27 9.77 -13.14
C TYR A 148 -1.21 9.73 -13.49
N CYS A 149 -1.75 10.88 -13.91
CA CYS A 149 -3.09 10.98 -14.47
C CYS A 149 -3.01 10.80 -15.98
N GLU A 150 -3.89 9.96 -16.54
CA GLU A 150 -4.00 9.79 -17.98
C GLU A 150 -4.44 11.11 -18.64
N GLY A 151 -3.84 11.43 -19.79
CA GLY A 151 -4.14 12.63 -20.57
C GLY A 151 -3.48 13.94 -20.09
N VAL A 152 -2.88 13.99 -18.90
CA VAL A 152 -2.20 15.20 -18.40
C VAL A 152 -0.85 14.91 -17.75
N VAL A 153 0.13 15.80 -17.92
CA VAL A 153 1.44 15.64 -17.29
C VAL A 153 1.36 15.83 -15.78
N ARG A 154 0.72 16.92 -15.35
CA ARG A 154 0.50 17.26 -13.93
C ARG A 154 -0.95 16.99 -13.56
N CYS A 155 -1.18 16.11 -12.59
CA CYS A 155 -2.49 15.89 -12.01
C CYS A 155 -2.99 17.17 -11.30
N PRO A 156 -4.27 17.51 -11.41
CA PRO A 156 -4.87 18.51 -10.55
C PRO A 156 -4.74 18.13 -9.07
N ALA A 157 -4.49 19.11 -8.20
CA ALA A 157 -4.25 18.87 -6.77
C ALA A 157 -5.40 18.13 -6.07
N TRP A 158 -6.64 18.34 -6.51
CA TRP A 158 -7.81 17.66 -5.96
C TRP A 158 -7.74 16.14 -6.15
N VAL A 159 -7.18 15.63 -7.25
CA VAL A 159 -7.07 14.18 -7.52
C VAL A 159 -6.29 13.47 -6.40
N SER A 160 -5.11 13.99 -6.05
CA SER A 160 -4.30 13.40 -4.98
C SER A 160 -4.98 13.51 -3.61
N THR A 161 -5.81 14.54 -3.41
CA THR A 161 -6.52 14.77 -2.15
C THR A 161 -7.71 13.82 -2.02
N THR A 162 -8.52 13.67 -3.07
CA THR A 162 -9.69 12.77 -3.14
C THR A 162 -9.28 11.33 -2.86
N LEU A 163 -8.27 10.82 -3.57
CA LEU A 163 -7.78 9.45 -3.38
C LEU A 163 -7.22 9.23 -1.96
N SER A 164 -6.50 10.22 -1.41
CA SER A 164 -5.97 10.14 -0.04
C SER A 164 -7.08 10.05 1.00
N LYS A 165 -8.09 10.92 0.92
CA LYS A 165 -9.22 10.95 1.87
C LYS A 165 -9.96 9.61 1.87
N LEU A 166 -10.26 9.10 0.68
CA LEU A 166 -10.95 7.80 0.53
C LEU A 166 -10.08 6.62 0.97
N ASN A 167 -8.76 6.69 0.81
CA ASN A 167 -7.87 5.66 1.37
C ASN A 167 -7.99 5.56 2.88
N GLN A 168 -8.13 6.72 3.54
CA GLN A 168 -8.19 6.89 4.99
C GLN A 168 -9.60 6.67 5.56
N GLY A 169 -10.56 6.21 4.74
CA GLY A 169 -11.95 6.02 5.18
C GLY A 169 -12.68 7.34 5.49
N GLN A 170 -12.11 8.48 5.10
CA GLN A 170 -12.77 9.77 5.29
C GLN A 170 -13.81 9.97 4.19
N ALA A 171 -15.06 10.21 4.61
CA ALA A 171 -16.09 10.71 3.72
C ALA A 171 -15.58 12.00 3.06
N VAL A 172 -15.64 12.06 1.73
CA VAL A 172 -15.33 13.28 1.00
C VAL A 172 -16.58 14.15 1.13
N ALA A 173 -16.56 15.06 2.09
CA ALA A 173 -17.75 15.81 2.49
C ALA A 173 -18.48 16.45 1.29
N ASP A 174 -19.79 16.18 1.18
CA ASP A 174 -20.77 16.91 0.37
C ASP A 174 -21.07 18.27 1.05
N SER A 175 -20.04 19.07 1.33
CA SER A 175 -20.25 20.44 1.80
C SER A 175 -20.69 21.31 0.62
N SER A 176 -21.78 22.08 0.77
CA SER A 176 -22.35 22.97 -0.25
C SER A 176 -21.36 23.93 -0.90
N ASP A 177 -20.23 24.20 -0.24
CA ASP A 177 -19.28 25.24 -0.63
C ASP A 177 -18.03 24.68 -1.35
N THR A 178 -17.89 23.35 -1.46
CA THR A 178 -16.77 22.72 -2.18
C THR A 178 -17.30 21.67 -3.14
N GLU A 179 -16.99 21.80 -4.44
CA GLU A 179 -17.34 20.79 -5.46
C GLU A 179 -16.95 19.38 -4.99
N PRO A 180 -17.91 18.46 -4.76
CA PRO A 180 -17.63 17.18 -4.17
C PRO A 180 -16.75 16.34 -5.08
N THR A 181 -15.93 15.48 -4.48
CA THR A 181 -15.05 14.59 -5.23
C THR A 181 -15.21 13.15 -4.77
N ARG A 182 -15.11 12.21 -5.71
CA ARG A 182 -15.25 10.78 -5.43
C ARG A 182 -14.12 10.02 -6.12
N ALA A 183 -13.87 8.79 -5.68
CA ALA A 183 -13.00 7.87 -6.39
C ALA A 183 -13.61 6.48 -6.42
N SER A 184 -13.28 5.75 -7.47
CA SER A 184 -13.71 4.37 -7.68
C SER A 184 -12.63 3.62 -8.43
N TYR A 185 -12.67 2.30 -8.39
CA TYR A 185 -11.87 1.46 -9.28
C TYR A 185 -12.51 1.31 -10.66
N GLU A 186 -13.76 1.71 -10.81
CA GLU A 186 -14.48 1.78 -12.08
C GLU A 186 -14.66 3.23 -12.54
N PRO A 187 -14.87 3.49 -13.85
CA PRO A 187 -15.25 4.81 -14.33
C PRO A 187 -16.48 5.32 -13.56
N LEU A 188 -16.43 6.58 -13.16
CA LEU A 188 -17.52 7.22 -12.44
C LEU A 188 -18.64 7.65 -13.40
N PRO A 189 -19.91 7.51 -12.99
CA PRO A 189 -21.06 8.04 -13.72
C PRO A 189 -21.20 9.56 -13.51
#